data_AF-A0A7S3V7R3-F1
#
_entry.id   AF-A0A7S3V7R3-F1
#
_cell.length_a   1.000
_cell.length_b   1.000
_cell.length_c   1.000
_cell.angle_alpha   90.00
_cell.angle_beta   90.00
_cell.angle_gamma   90.00
#
_symmetry.space_group_name_H-M   'P 1'
#
loop_
_entity.id
_entity.type
_entity.pdbx_description
1 polymer ?
#
loop_
_entity_poly.entity_id
_entity_poly.type
_entity_poly.pdbx_seq_one_letter_code
_entity_poly.pdbx_strand_id
1 'polypeptide(L)'
;MGSLSKRLGQITALSLESESSQILRTIKPNKIPNSLSQRLDTTLKDSHDMKTFGLGTLASMANKERYVRFTKSLYGVYSTMEDELDRCAKTSFKSTSDGSDGSQENVNRIEIDGDVSNLSEALKDQQSPVAYFWNRHSEILRRSELLQKDILAVSADEKLGDEASYSKATLEYMQAIREAGNKDRKDGSGRLLGHAYTRYLADLMGGSVLATPTRLALRLEEGTPEQYTFSFPAENDRKGYVGMIYSDLNESGKLMNDDDSKLEEVVEEARLAFRHNIAVYGEEPIILDSFRGLKSMASGYFFHK
;
A
#
# COMPACT_ATOMS: atom_id res chain seq x y z
N MET A 1 27.67 -20.13 17.08
CA MET A 1 27.05 -18.81 16.80
C MET A 1 25.77 -18.87 15.93
N GLY A 2 25.43 -19.98 15.23
CA GLY A 2 24.24 -20.07 14.38
C GLY A 2 22.87 -20.29 15.07
N SER A 3 22.83 -20.45 16.39
CA SER A 3 21.58 -20.68 17.16
C SER A 3 20.86 -19.37 17.52
N LEU A 4 21.61 -18.31 17.82
CA LEU A 4 21.06 -17.02 18.26
C LEU A 4 20.47 -16.21 17.11
N SER A 5 21.14 -16.14 15.95
CA SER A 5 20.62 -15.46 14.76
C SER A 5 19.38 -16.16 14.20
N LYS A 6 19.37 -17.51 14.21
CA LYS A 6 18.21 -18.32 13.83
C LYS A 6 17.03 -18.10 14.79
N ARG A 7 17.31 -18.03 16.10
CA ARG A 7 16.30 -17.72 17.12
C ARG A 7 15.76 -16.30 16.99
N LEU A 8 16.60 -15.29 16.77
CA LEU A 8 16.13 -13.90 16.58
C LEU A 8 15.27 -13.75 15.32
N GLY A 9 15.73 -14.27 14.17
CA GLY A 9 14.96 -14.22 12.93
C GLY A 9 13.63 -14.97 13.03
N GLN A 10 13.61 -16.11 13.74
CA GLN A 10 12.37 -16.84 14.03
C GLN A 10 11.47 -16.07 14.99
N ILE A 11 11.99 -15.47 16.06
CA ILE A 11 11.18 -14.71 17.04
C ILE A 11 10.56 -13.48 16.39
N THR A 12 11.30 -12.73 15.58
CA THR A 12 10.77 -11.53 14.92
C THR A 12 9.71 -11.89 13.87
N ALA A 13 9.95 -12.91 13.05
CA ALA A 13 8.96 -13.38 12.06
C ALA A 13 7.71 -14.01 12.70
N LEU A 14 7.88 -14.83 13.75
CA LEU A 14 6.76 -15.44 14.49
C LEU A 14 5.98 -14.40 15.32
N SER A 15 6.63 -13.38 15.86
CA SER A 15 5.97 -12.28 16.57
C SER A 15 5.15 -11.43 15.60
N LEU A 16 5.67 -11.16 14.40
CA LEU A 16 4.97 -10.45 13.33
C LEU A 16 3.75 -11.20 12.83
N GLU A 17 3.93 -12.48 12.53
CA GLU A 17 2.86 -13.36 12.07
C GLU A 17 1.76 -13.48 13.14
N SER A 18 2.14 -13.54 14.43
CA SER A 18 1.16 -13.63 15.52
C SER A 18 0.39 -12.33 15.75
N GLU A 19 1.04 -11.16 15.72
CA GLU A 19 0.38 -9.87 15.92
C GLU A 19 -0.51 -9.49 14.72
N SER A 20 0.00 -9.64 13.50
CA SER A 20 -0.75 -9.44 12.26
C SER A 20 -1.97 -10.38 12.20
N SER A 21 -1.77 -11.66 12.48
CA SER A 21 -2.89 -12.63 12.54
C SER A 21 -3.90 -12.27 13.62
N GLN A 22 -3.46 -11.75 14.77
CA GLN A 22 -4.35 -11.36 15.85
C GLN A 22 -5.16 -10.11 15.49
N ILE A 23 -4.56 -9.13 14.83
CA ILE A 23 -5.26 -7.95 14.30
C ILE A 23 -6.36 -8.41 13.33
N LEU A 24 -6.03 -9.19 12.29
CA LEU A 24 -7.01 -9.67 11.29
C LEU A 24 -8.15 -10.47 11.91
N ARG A 25 -7.86 -11.35 12.89
CA ARG A 25 -8.88 -12.17 13.58
C ARG A 25 -9.85 -11.36 14.44
N THR A 26 -9.45 -10.17 14.89
CA THR A 26 -10.21 -9.40 15.89
C THR A 26 -10.91 -8.17 15.32
N ILE A 27 -10.52 -7.70 14.15
CA ILE A 27 -11.17 -6.56 13.47
C ILE A 27 -12.62 -6.92 13.09
N LYS A 28 -13.58 -6.12 13.56
CA LYS A 28 -15.02 -6.34 13.31
C LYS A 28 -15.44 -6.07 11.85
N PRO A 29 -15.02 -4.98 11.19
CA PRO A 29 -15.37 -4.71 9.80
C PRO A 29 -15.05 -5.87 8.82
N ASN A 30 -13.97 -6.60 9.06
CA ASN A 30 -13.57 -7.76 8.26
C ASN A 30 -14.49 -8.99 8.40
N LYS A 31 -15.48 -8.94 9.31
CA LYS A 31 -16.40 -10.04 9.59
C LYS A 31 -17.77 -9.84 8.97
N ILE A 32 -17.98 -8.74 8.23
CA ILE A 32 -19.23 -8.47 7.55
C ILE A 32 -19.36 -9.41 6.34
N PRO A 33 -20.37 -10.29 6.29
CA PRO A 33 -20.54 -11.24 5.20
C PRO A 33 -20.61 -10.54 3.83
N ASN A 34 -19.90 -11.09 2.85
CA ASN A 34 -19.85 -10.64 1.45
C ASN A 34 -19.30 -9.21 1.23
N SER A 35 -18.86 -8.53 2.29
CA SER A 35 -18.25 -7.21 2.19
C SER A 35 -16.92 -7.24 1.42
N LEU A 36 -16.55 -6.09 0.83
CA LEU A 36 -15.31 -5.97 0.06
C LEU A 36 -14.09 -6.41 0.87
N SER A 37 -13.97 -5.94 2.12
CA SER A 37 -12.81 -6.29 2.95
C SER A 37 -12.75 -7.78 3.29
N GLN A 38 -13.88 -8.43 3.55
CA GLN A 38 -13.93 -9.87 3.78
C GLN A 38 -13.49 -10.65 2.53
N ARG A 39 -13.89 -10.21 1.34
CA ARG A 39 -13.48 -10.84 0.07
C ARG A 39 -11.99 -10.65 -0.18
N LEU A 40 -11.47 -9.44 0.02
CA LEU A 40 -10.03 -9.15 -0.09
C LEU A 40 -9.19 -10.00 0.87
N ASP A 41 -9.70 -10.28 2.07
CA ASP A 41 -9.03 -11.17 3.04
C ASP A 41 -8.86 -12.61 2.54
N THR A 42 -9.68 -13.06 1.59
CA THR A 42 -9.49 -14.38 0.95
C THR A 42 -8.20 -14.42 0.14
N THR A 43 -7.81 -13.30 -0.48
CA THR A 43 -6.59 -13.22 -1.30
C THR A 43 -5.31 -13.39 -0.47
N LEU A 44 -5.33 -12.97 0.80
CA LEU A 44 -4.22 -13.22 1.73
C LEU A 44 -4.04 -14.71 2.00
N LYS A 45 -5.15 -15.45 2.15
CA LYS A 45 -5.13 -16.90 2.37
C LYS A 45 -4.64 -17.63 1.14
N ASP A 46 -5.02 -17.16 -0.05
CA ASP A 46 -4.63 -17.77 -1.33
C ASP A 46 -3.16 -17.44 -1.71
N SER A 47 -2.64 -16.29 -1.24
CA SER A 47 -1.26 -15.85 -1.50
C SER A 47 -0.24 -16.62 -0.64
N HIS A 48 0.04 -17.86 -1.00
CA HIS A 48 0.87 -18.78 -0.20
C HIS A 48 2.39 -18.56 -0.28
N ASP A 49 2.91 -17.62 -1.09
CA ASP A 49 4.36 -17.47 -1.28
C ASP A 49 5.04 -16.50 -0.29
N MET A 50 4.74 -16.68 1.00
CA MET A 50 5.44 -15.97 2.08
C MET A 50 6.95 -16.26 2.10
N LYS A 51 7.39 -17.34 1.46
CA LYS A 51 8.81 -17.68 1.32
C LYS A 51 9.51 -16.68 0.42
N THR A 52 8.99 -16.39 -0.76
CA THR A 52 9.58 -15.39 -1.66
C THR A 52 9.58 -14.01 -1.04
N PHE A 53 8.51 -13.62 -0.34
CA PHE A 53 8.49 -12.35 0.40
C PHE A 53 9.57 -12.25 1.47
N GLY A 54 9.70 -13.28 2.31
CA GLY A 54 10.71 -13.32 3.36
C GLY A 54 12.13 -13.33 2.80
N LEU A 55 12.38 -14.12 1.75
CA LEU A 55 13.67 -14.18 1.08
C LEU A 55 14.00 -12.85 0.39
N GLY A 56 13.09 -12.28 -0.39
CA GLY A 56 13.28 -10.99 -1.06
C GLY A 56 13.55 -9.86 -0.05
N THR A 57 12.85 -9.87 1.08
CA THR A 57 13.08 -8.94 2.19
C THR A 57 14.49 -9.09 2.75
N LEU A 58 14.94 -10.31 3.05
CA LEU A 58 16.32 -10.54 3.51
C LEU A 58 17.33 -10.15 2.43
N ALA A 59 17.08 -10.49 1.17
CA ALA A 59 17.95 -10.16 0.04
C ALA A 59 18.14 -8.65 -0.09
N SER A 60 17.08 -7.85 0.12
CA SER A 60 17.18 -6.38 0.12
C SER A 60 18.18 -5.85 1.15
N MET A 61 18.42 -6.58 2.25
CA MET A 61 19.34 -6.20 3.32
C MET A 61 20.77 -6.71 3.11
N ALA A 62 21.08 -7.32 1.96
CA ALA A 62 22.40 -7.89 1.68
C ALA A 62 23.51 -6.83 1.74
N ASN A 63 23.27 -5.67 1.12
CA ASN A 63 24.16 -4.51 1.09
C ASN A 63 23.37 -3.27 0.61
N LYS A 64 24.01 -2.09 0.70
CA LYS A 64 23.40 -0.80 0.33
C LYS A 64 22.95 -0.74 -1.14
N GLU A 65 23.71 -1.31 -2.07
CA GLU A 65 23.36 -1.30 -3.50
C GLU A 65 22.10 -2.13 -3.79
N ARG A 66 22.03 -3.34 -3.22
CA ARG A 66 20.86 -4.23 -3.35
C ARG A 66 19.62 -3.62 -2.69
N TYR A 67 19.81 -2.97 -1.54
CA TYR A 67 18.76 -2.19 -0.88
C TYR A 67 18.24 -1.08 -1.78
N VAL A 68 19.12 -0.22 -2.31
CA VAL A 68 18.75 0.89 -3.20
C VAL A 68 17.99 0.37 -4.42
N ARG A 69 18.46 -0.70 -5.07
CA ARG A 69 17.76 -1.30 -6.23
C ARG A 69 16.35 -1.73 -5.87
N PHE A 70 16.19 -2.47 -4.77
CA PHE A 70 14.88 -2.95 -4.32
C PHE A 70 13.95 -1.80 -3.92
N THR A 71 14.46 -0.82 -3.15
CA THR A 71 13.70 0.36 -2.73
C THR A 71 13.32 1.24 -3.91
N LYS A 72 14.16 1.33 -4.96
CA LYS A 72 13.80 1.99 -6.22
C LYS A 72 12.62 1.30 -6.92
N SER A 73 12.62 -0.03 -6.97
CA SER A 73 11.48 -0.79 -7.53
C SER A 73 10.19 -0.48 -6.78
N LEU A 74 10.24 -0.47 -5.43
CA LEU A 74 9.09 -0.06 -4.63
C LEU A 74 8.71 1.40 -4.89
N TYR A 75 9.66 2.33 -4.93
CA TYR A 75 9.40 3.73 -5.25
C TYR A 75 8.64 3.89 -6.58
N GLY A 76 9.02 3.15 -7.63
CA GLY A 76 8.29 3.17 -8.91
C GLY A 76 6.85 2.67 -8.79
N VAL A 77 6.64 1.57 -8.07
CA VAL A 77 5.32 0.99 -7.80
C VAL A 77 4.44 1.96 -7.00
N TYR A 78 4.92 2.48 -5.87
CA TYR A 78 4.15 3.39 -5.02
C TYR A 78 3.89 4.72 -5.71
N SER A 79 4.88 5.31 -6.39
CA SER A 79 4.67 6.58 -7.11
C SER A 79 3.60 6.41 -8.19
N THR A 80 3.65 5.30 -8.95
CA THR A 80 2.63 5.02 -9.97
C THR A 80 1.25 4.80 -9.35
N MET A 81 1.17 4.06 -8.24
CA MET A 81 -0.09 3.82 -7.53
C MET A 81 -0.67 5.10 -6.96
N GLU A 82 0.13 5.90 -6.29
CA GLU A 82 -0.28 7.17 -5.68
C GLU A 82 -0.71 8.19 -6.73
N ASP A 83 -0.01 8.28 -7.87
CA ASP A 83 -0.40 9.11 -9.00
C ASP A 83 -1.77 8.70 -9.57
N GLU A 84 -2.00 7.38 -9.75
CA GLU A 84 -3.27 6.88 -10.28
C GLU A 84 -4.42 7.04 -9.28
N LEU A 85 -4.17 6.83 -7.98
CA LEU A 85 -5.12 7.11 -6.90
C LEU A 85 -5.47 8.61 -6.85
N ASP A 86 -4.49 9.50 -7.00
CA ASP A 86 -4.71 10.95 -7.06
C ASP A 86 -5.50 11.39 -8.28
N ARG A 87 -5.25 10.78 -9.44
CA ARG A 87 -6.02 11.03 -10.66
C ARG A 87 -7.47 10.60 -10.48
N CYS A 88 -7.72 9.42 -9.90
CA CYS A 88 -9.07 8.96 -9.61
C CYS A 88 -9.79 9.89 -8.61
N ALA A 89 -9.09 10.32 -7.55
CA ALA A 89 -9.64 11.25 -6.57
C ALA A 89 -10.01 12.61 -7.19
N LYS A 90 -9.18 13.15 -8.10
CA LYS A 90 -9.42 14.44 -8.77
C LYS A 90 -10.54 14.38 -9.82
N THR A 91 -10.66 13.30 -10.58
CA THR A 91 -11.70 13.17 -11.62
C THR A 91 -13.11 13.25 -11.01
N SER A 92 -13.31 12.68 -9.81
CA SER A 92 -14.60 12.76 -9.11
C SER A 92 -15.04 14.18 -8.74
N PHE A 93 -14.11 15.14 -8.64
CA PHE A 93 -14.43 16.54 -8.39
C PHE A 93 -14.79 17.36 -9.66
N LYS A 94 -14.44 16.88 -10.86
CA LYS A 94 -14.72 17.60 -12.12
C LYS A 94 -16.04 17.19 -12.77
N SER A 95 -16.48 15.94 -12.61
CA SER A 95 -17.77 15.49 -13.14
C SER A 95 -18.96 16.16 -12.47
N THR A 96 -18.77 16.79 -11.30
CA THR A 96 -19.79 17.58 -10.59
C THR A 96 -19.84 19.05 -11.01
N SER A 97 -18.84 19.56 -11.76
CA SER A 97 -18.76 20.99 -12.15
C SER A 97 -19.01 21.27 -13.63
N ASP A 98 -18.87 20.30 -14.54
CA ASP A 98 -19.00 20.50 -16.00
C ASP A 98 -20.42 20.22 -16.53
N GLY A 99 -21.41 20.86 -15.90
CA GLY A 99 -22.82 20.85 -16.31
C GLY A 99 -23.35 22.24 -16.66
N SER A 100 -22.61 23.07 -17.39
CA SER A 100 -23.20 24.26 -18.04
C SER A 100 -22.34 24.73 -19.23
N ASP A 101 -22.86 24.51 -20.43
CA ASP A 101 -22.45 25.21 -21.65
C ASP A 101 -22.80 26.71 -21.54
N GLY A 102 -22.01 27.54 -22.20
CA GLY A 102 -21.87 28.97 -21.93
C GLY A 102 -23.15 29.79 -22.06
N SER A 103 -23.42 30.59 -21.04
CA SER A 103 -23.92 31.95 -21.18
C SER A 103 -23.67 32.70 -19.87
N GLN A 104 -23.11 33.90 -19.98
CA GLN A 104 -23.03 34.85 -18.88
C GLN A 104 -24.44 35.21 -18.42
N GLU A 105 -24.78 35.05 -17.13
CA GLU A 105 -25.47 36.07 -16.33
C GLU A 105 -25.75 35.63 -14.87
N ASN A 106 -25.60 36.63 -13.99
CA ASN A 106 -26.24 36.84 -12.69
C ASN A 106 -26.03 35.84 -11.53
N VAL A 107 -25.20 36.32 -10.59
CA VAL A 107 -25.21 35.95 -9.17
C VAL A 107 -26.59 36.26 -8.59
N ASN A 108 -27.40 35.24 -8.32
CA ASN A 108 -28.50 35.34 -7.37
C ASN A 108 -28.31 34.33 -6.25
N ARG A 109 -28.27 34.89 -5.04
CA ARG A 109 -28.22 34.22 -3.75
C ARG A 109 -29.48 33.36 -3.61
N ILE A 110 -29.33 32.04 -3.68
CA ILE A 110 -30.43 31.10 -3.39
C ILE A 110 -30.57 31.04 -1.86
N GLU A 111 -31.70 31.52 -1.35
CA GLU A 111 -32.17 31.20 0.00
C GLU A 111 -32.46 29.69 0.06
N ILE A 112 -31.70 28.96 0.88
CA ILE A 112 -31.90 27.53 1.08
C ILE A 112 -32.92 27.36 2.20
N ASP A 113 -34.17 27.14 1.80
CA ASP A 113 -35.21 26.54 2.64
C ASP A 113 -35.47 25.13 2.10
N GLY A 114 -34.66 24.17 2.54
CA GLY A 114 -34.68 22.80 2.04
C GLY A 114 -33.79 21.87 2.85
N ASP A 115 -34.31 20.70 3.21
CA ASP A 115 -33.70 19.69 4.08
C ASP A 115 -32.32 19.24 3.58
N VAL A 116 -31.27 19.67 4.29
CA VAL A 116 -29.85 19.47 3.97
C VAL A 116 -29.44 17.98 4.04
N SER A 117 -30.27 17.13 4.65
CA SER A 117 -29.99 15.69 4.78
C SER A 117 -29.96 14.96 3.43
N ASN A 118 -30.90 15.28 2.52
CA ASN A 118 -30.99 14.67 1.19
C ASN A 118 -29.87 15.10 0.25
N LEU A 119 -29.29 16.29 0.46
CA LEU A 119 -28.14 16.75 -0.33
C LEU A 119 -26.88 15.91 -0.03
N SER A 120 -26.73 15.44 1.22
CA SER A 120 -25.60 14.60 1.62
C SER A 120 -25.69 13.18 1.07
N GLU A 121 -26.91 12.63 0.94
CA GLU A 121 -27.16 11.30 0.36
C GLU A 121 -26.89 11.32 -1.15
N ALA A 122 -27.39 12.34 -1.88
CA ALA A 122 -27.17 12.50 -3.31
C ALA A 122 -25.70 12.79 -3.70
N LEU A 123 -24.93 13.42 -2.80
CA LEU A 123 -23.48 13.63 -2.98
C LEU A 123 -22.66 12.35 -2.75
N LYS A 124 -23.15 11.40 -1.92
CA LYS A 124 -22.52 10.08 -1.76
C LYS A 124 -22.69 9.22 -3.01
N ASP A 125 -23.85 9.29 -3.67
CA ASP A 125 -24.16 8.54 -4.90
C ASP A 125 -23.25 8.89 -6.09
N GLN A 126 -22.47 9.98 -6.01
CA GLN A 126 -21.54 10.41 -7.07
C GLN A 126 -20.06 10.25 -6.69
N GLN A 127 -19.75 9.75 -5.50
CA GLN A 127 -18.38 9.63 -5.04
C GLN A 127 -17.74 8.32 -5.53
N SER A 128 -16.63 8.41 -6.26
CA SER A 128 -15.87 7.22 -6.67
C SER A 128 -15.42 6.43 -5.42
N PRO A 129 -15.50 5.09 -5.43
CA PRO A 129 -15.00 4.26 -4.32
C PRO A 129 -13.51 4.50 -4.06
N VAL A 130 -12.72 4.70 -5.13
CA VAL A 130 -11.29 5.04 -5.01
C VAL A 130 -11.10 6.40 -4.37
N ALA A 131 -11.86 7.41 -4.79
CA ALA A 131 -11.79 8.75 -4.22
C ALA A 131 -12.20 8.77 -2.74
N TYR A 132 -13.27 8.05 -2.38
CA TYR A 132 -13.73 7.90 -1.00
C TYR A 132 -12.61 7.37 -0.10
N PHE A 133 -12.00 6.25 -0.49
CA PHE A 133 -10.92 5.64 0.28
C PHE A 133 -9.68 6.55 0.33
N TRP A 134 -9.21 7.03 -0.82
CA TRP A 134 -7.94 7.71 -0.90
C TRP A 134 -7.92 9.08 -0.22
N ASN A 135 -9.03 9.84 -0.29
CA ASN A 135 -9.14 11.12 0.40
C ASN A 135 -9.06 11.00 1.93
N ARG A 136 -9.42 9.84 2.50
CA ARG A 136 -9.41 9.60 3.94
C ARG A 136 -8.06 9.08 4.46
N HIS A 137 -7.28 8.44 3.60
CA HIS A 137 -6.09 7.69 4.03
C HIS A 137 -4.76 8.17 3.44
N SER A 138 -4.79 8.99 2.38
CA SER A 138 -3.58 9.37 1.63
C SER A 138 -2.51 10.05 2.50
N GLU A 139 -2.89 10.89 3.46
CA GLU A 139 -1.96 11.58 4.37
C GLU A 139 -1.09 10.59 5.17
N ILE A 140 -1.66 9.47 5.61
CA ILE A 140 -0.98 8.47 6.43
C ILE A 140 -0.31 7.41 5.55
N LEU A 141 -0.95 7.00 4.46
CA LEU A 141 -0.53 5.82 3.70
C LEU A 141 0.62 6.10 2.73
N ARG A 142 0.72 7.29 2.14
CA ARG A 142 1.73 7.58 1.09
C ARG A 142 3.14 7.18 1.49
N ARG A 143 3.80 6.39 0.65
CA ARG A 143 5.18 5.91 0.87
C ARG A 143 6.17 6.45 -0.15
N SER A 144 5.74 6.90 -1.32
CA SER A 144 6.65 7.32 -2.41
C SER A 144 7.73 8.30 -1.97
N GLU A 145 7.34 9.39 -1.28
CA GLU A 145 8.29 10.40 -0.77
C GLU A 145 9.25 9.82 0.28
N LEU A 146 8.78 8.94 1.16
CA LEU A 146 9.65 8.33 2.18
C LEU A 146 10.62 7.33 1.56
N LEU A 147 10.17 6.56 0.56
CA LEU A 147 11.04 5.66 -0.21
C LEU A 147 12.11 6.46 -0.96
N GLN A 148 11.76 7.62 -1.52
CA GLN A 148 12.73 8.53 -2.14
C GLN A 148 13.78 9.00 -1.11
N LYS A 149 13.36 9.45 0.08
CA LYS A 149 14.29 9.86 1.14
C LYS A 149 15.23 8.71 1.53
N ASP A 150 14.69 7.51 1.69
CA ASP A 150 15.47 6.32 2.05
C ASP A 150 16.51 5.96 0.99
N ILE A 151 16.17 6.11 -0.30
CA ILE A 151 17.12 5.90 -1.39
C ILE A 151 18.24 6.94 -1.32
N LEU A 152 17.90 8.22 -1.18
CA LEU A 152 18.88 9.33 -1.18
C LEU A 152 19.76 9.33 0.08
N ALA A 153 19.25 8.85 1.22
CA ALA A 153 20.04 8.64 2.44
C ALA A 153 21.12 7.56 2.26
N VAL A 154 20.92 6.62 1.34
CA VAL A 154 21.88 5.52 1.05
C VAL A 154 22.77 5.82 -0.16
N SER A 155 22.22 6.49 -1.17
CA SER A 155 22.87 6.84 -2.44
C SER A 155 22.41 8.23 -2.88
N ALA A 156 23.15 9.27 -2.48
CA ALA A 156 22.75 10.67 -2.66
C ALA A 156 22.62 11.11 -4.12
N ASP A 157 23.40 10.51 -5.03
CA ASP A 157 23.41 10.83 -6.46
C ASP A 157 22.50 9.91 -7.30
N GLU A 158 21.66 9.09 -6.65
CA GLU A 158 20.81 8.12 -7.33
C GLU A 158 19.76 8.81 -8.22
N LYS A 159 19.69 8.41 -9.48
CA LYS A 159 18.66 8.92 -10.41
C LYS A 159 17.33 8.21 -10.16
N LEU A 160 16.32 8.99 -9.81
CA LEU A 160 14.95 8.57 -9.56
C LEU A 160 14.03 8.93 -10.73
N GLY A 161 12.97 8.15 -10.93
CA GLY A 161 11.93 8.44 -11.92
C GLY A 161 12.29 8.11 -13.37
N ASP A 162 13.47 7.56 -13.64
CA ASP A 162 13.81 7.02 -14.96
C ASP A 162 13.23 5.61 -15.13
N GLU A 163 12.12 5.49 -15.86
CA GLU A 163 11.46 4.20 -16.11
C GLU A 163 12.39 3.19 -16.79
N ALA A 164 13.34 3.62 -17.63
CA ALA A 164 14.27 2.73 -18.30
C ALA A 164 15.23 2.04 -17.31
N SER A 165 15.34 2.54 -16.08
CA SER A 165 16.17 1.96 -15.02
C SER A 165 15.47 0.84 -14.23
N TYR A 166 14.15 0.69 -14.38
CA TYR A 166 13.39 -0.34 -13.68
C TYR A 166 13.52 -1.71 -14.34
N SER A 167 13.42 -2.73 -13.51
CA SER A 167 13.37 -4.11 -14.00
C SER A 167 12.06 -4.40 -14.73
N LYS A 168 12.06 -5.47 -15.53
CA LYS A 168 10.86 -5.95 -16.20
C LYS A 168 9.70 -6.19 -15.22
N ALA A 169 9.94 -6.84 -14.08
CA ALA A 169 8.90 -7.14 -13.10
C ALA A 169 8.29 -5.84 -12.51
N THR A 170 9.11 -4.83 -12.26
CA THR A 170 8.67 -3.53 -11.76
C THR A 170 7.83 -2.80 -12.80
N LEU A 171 8.29 -2.76 -14.06
CA LEU A 171 7.57 -2.13 -15.17
C LEU A 171 6.21 -2.80 -15.41
N GLU A 172 6.14 -4.12 -15.39
CA GLU A 172 4.89 -4.87 -15.53
C GLU A 172 3.91 -4.56 -14.39
N TYR A 173 4.42 -4.38 -13.17
CA TYR A 173 3.56 -4.00 -12.04
C TYR A 173 3.04 -2.56 -12.20
N MET A 174 3.90 -1.61 -12.54
CA MET A 174 3.52 -0.22 -12.82
C MET A 174 2.48 -0.15 -13.94
N GLN A 175 2.62 -0.97 -14.99
CA GLN A 175 1.65 -1.06 -16.06
C GLN A 175 0.28 -1.56 -15.56
N ALA A 176 0.24 -2.64 -14.78
CA ALA A 176 -1.01 -3.17 -14.22
C ALA A 176 -1.76 -2.11 -13.38
N ILE A 177 -1.03 -1.33 -12.57
CA ILE A 177 -1.60 -0.23 -11.78
C ILE A 177 -2.20 0.86 -12.69
N ARG A 178 -1.50 1.26 -13.75
CA ARG A 178 -1.99 2.25 -14.72
C ARG A 178 -3.23 1.75 -15.45
N GLU A 179 -3.27 0.46 -15.79
CA GLU A 179 -4.43 -0.16 -16.42
C GLU A 179 -5.65 -0.17 -15.47
N ALA A 180 -5.45 -0.53 -14.20
CA ALA A 180 -6.49 -0.46 -13.18
C ALA A 180 -7.02 0.97 -13.01
N GLY A 181 -6.15 1.96 -12.82
CA GLY A 181 -6.54 3.37 -12.69
C GLY A 181 -7.25 3.93 -13.92
N ASN A 182 -6.83 3.53 -15.12
CA ASN A 182 -7.51 3.90 -16.36
C ASN A 182 -8.92 3.31 -16.46
N LYS A 183 -9.14 2.07 -16.00
CA LYS A 183 -10.47 1.46 -15.98
C LYS A 183 -11.36 2.14 -14.94
N ASP A 184 -10.86 2.34 -13.72
CA ASP A 184 -11.60 2.98 -12.64
C ASP A 184 -12.08 4.39 -13.01
N ARG A 185 -11.25 5.19 -13.70
CA ARG A 185 -11.68 6.51 -14.21
C ARG A 185 -12.75 6.45 -15.31
N LYS A 186 -12.88 5.33 -16.02
CA LYS A 186 -13.85 5.16 -17.11
C LYS A 186 -15.18 4.62 -16.63
N ASP A 187 -15.18 3.65 -15.71
CA ASP A 187 -16.38 2.92 -15.30
C ASP A 187 -16.77 3.11 -13.83
N GLY A 188 -15.98 3.85 -13.05
CA GLY A 188 -16.25 4.11 -11.64
C GLY A 188 -16.15 2.87 -10.76
N SER A 189 -15.45 1.81 -11.20
CA SER A 189 -15.11 0.65 -10.37
C SER A 189 -14.02 1.01 -9.34
N GLY A 190 -13.57 0.01 -8.58
CA GLY A 190 -12.64 0.17 -7.45
C GLY A 190 -11.34 -0.62 -7.59
N ARG A 191 -10.87 -0.95 -8.80
CA ARG A 191 -9.74 -1.87 -9.05
C ARG A 191 -8.45 -1.45 -8.35
N LEU A 192 -8.14 -0.16 -8.29
CA LEU A 192 -6.99 0.37 -7.54
C LEU A 192 -7.05 0.05 -6.03
N LEU A 193 -8.23 -0.16 -5.45
CA LEU A 193 -8.36 -0.57 -4.06
C LEU A 193 -7.74 -1.94 -3.79
N GLY A 194 -7.69 -2.83 -4.79
CA GLY A 194 -7.00 -4.12 -4.69
C GLY A 194 -5.48 -3.93 -4.54
N HIS A 195 -4.88 -3.04 -5.34
CA HIS A 195 -3.45 -2.70 -5.24
C HIS A 195 -3.11 -2.00 -3.93
N ALA A 196 -3.93 -1.00 -3.55
CA ALA A 196 -3.78 -0.27 -2.30
C ALA A 196 -3.91 -1.19 -1.08
N TYR A 197 -4.90 -2.09 -1.10
CA TYR A 197 -5.07 -3.11 -0.07
C TYR A 197 -3.81 -3.98 0.05
N THR A 198 -3.33 -4.57 -1.04
CA THR A 198 -2.17 -5.48 -1.00
C THR A 198 -0.91 -4.79 -0.45
N ARG A 199 -0.60 -3.56 -0.88
CA ARG A 199 0.62 -2.86 -0.49
C ARG A 199 0.52 -2.22 0.89
N TYR A 200 -0.48 -1.38 1.13
CA TYR A 200 -0.55 -0.60 2.36
C TYR A 200 -0.89 -1.46 3.59
N LEU A 201 -1.69 -2.53 3.43
CA LEU A 201 -1.90 -3.46 4.55
C LEU A 201 -0.63 -4.24 4.87
N ALA A 202 0.15 -4.64 3.86
CA ALA A 202 1.43 -5.30 4.11
C ALA A 202 2.38 -4.38 4.91
N ASP A 203 2.43 -3.09 4.59
CA ASP A 203 3.27 -2.12 5.31
C ASP A 203 2.77 -1.88 6.75
N LEU A 204 1.46 -1.74 6.95
CA LEU A 204 0.86 -1.55 8.28
C LEU A 204 1.04 -2.79 9.16
N MET A 205 0.99 -3.98 8.59
CA MET A 205 1.04 -5.23 9.35
C MET A 205 2.49 -5.67 9.60
N GLY A 206 3.37 -5.52 8.62
CA GLY A 206 4.74 -6.03 8.64
C GLY A 206 5.87 -4.98 8.64
N GLY A 207 5.63 -3.79 8.11
CA GLY A 207 6.68 -2.81 7.80
C GLY A 207 7.42 -2.27 9.02
N SER A 208 6.70 -1.84 10.05
CA SER A 208 7.32 -1.22 11.24
C SER A 208 8.34 -2.10 11.96
N VAL A 209 8.16 -3.43 11.93
CA VAL A 209 9.11 -4.38 12.53
C VAL A 209 10.39 -4.52 11.71
N LEU A 210 10.36 -4.18 10.42
CA LEU A 210 11.53 -4.25 9.54
C LEU A 210 12.45 -3.02 9.68
N ALA A 211 12.02 -1.95 10.34
CA ALA A 211 12.81 -0.73 10.49
C ALA A 211 14.16 -0.98 11.16
N THR A 212 14.16 -1.49 12.39
CA THR A 212 15.39 -1.78 13.14
C THR A 212 16.27 -2.83 12.46
N PRO A 213 15.76 -4.00 12.01
CA PRO A 213 16.52 -4.96 11.21
C PRO A 213 17.22 -4.33 10.00
N THR A 214 16.50 -3.53 9.20
CA THR A 214 17.05 -2.91 7.99
C THR A 214 18.16 -1.93 8.33
N ARG A 215 17.90 -1.04 9.30
CA ARG A 215 18.88 -0.06 9.79
C ARG A 215 20.16 -0.72 10.25
N LEU A 216 20.06 -1.74 11.10
CA LEU A 216 21.22 -2.45 11.63
C LEU A 216 21.98 -3.21 10.54
N ALA A 217 21.26 -3.90 9.64
CA ALA A 217 21.88 -4.67 8.56
C ALA A 217 22.72 -3.79 7.63
N LEU A 218 22.21 -2.61 7.31
CA LEU A 218 22.80 -1.69 6.34
C LEU A 218 23.63 -0.57 6.98
N ARG A 219 23.69 -0.54 8.32
CA ARG A 219 24.36 0.49 9.12
C ARG A 219 23.92 1.90 8.71
N LEU A 220 22.60 2.09 8.72
CA LEU A 220 21.98 3.37 8.42
C LEU A 220 21.90 4.22 9.69
N GLU A 221 21.79 5.52 9.50
CA GLU A 221 21.60 6.48 10.58
C GLU A 221 20.27 6.21 11.33
N GLU A 222 20.19 6.69 12.57
CA GLU A 222 18.95 6.65 13.35
C GLU A 222 17.83 7.37 12.59
N GLY A 223 16.63 6.79 12.58
CA GLY A 223 15.50 7.31 11.79
C GLY A 223 15.43 6.80 10.34
N THR A 224 16.47 6.16 9.81
CA THR A 224 16.45 5.53 8.47
C THR A 224 16.38 4.00 8.57
N PRO A 225 15.50 3.32 7.81
CA PRO A 225 14.60 3.88 6.79
C PRO A 225 13.28 4.43 7.34
N GLU A 226 12.88 5.60 6.84
CA GLU A 226 11.68 6.33 7.21
C GLU A 226 10.40 5.66 6.71
N GLN A 227 10.44 4.92 5.59
CA GLN A 227 9.24 4.35 4.94
C GLN A 227 8.41 3.43 5.83
N TYR A 228 9.01 2.81 6.85
CA TYR A 228 8.34 1.94 7.81
C TYR A 228 7.60 2.68 8.94
N THR A 229 7.69 4.01 8.98
CA THR A 229 7.08 4.83 10.03
C THR A 229 5.69 5.31 9.61
N PHE A 230 4.73 5.15 10.52
CA PHE A 230 3.37 5.64 10.38
C PHE A 230 3.03 6.57 11.54
N SER A 231 2.44 7.71 11.21
CA SER A 231 1.92 8.66 12.21
C SER A 231 0.40 8.56 12.22
N PHE A 232 -0.13 7.82 13.20
CA PHE A 232 -1.57 7.67 13.36
C PHE A 232 -2.17 8.85 14.15
N PRO A 233 -3.45 9.19 13.94
CA PRO A 233 -4.17 10.12 14.80
C PRO A 233 -4.12 9.65 16.26
N ALA A 234 -4.14 10.59 17.22
CA ALA A 234 -3.93 10.27 18.64
C ALA A 234 -4.94 9.25 19.20
N GLU A 235 -6.14 9.21 18.63
CA GLU A 235 -7.22 8.29 18.95
C GLU A 235 -7.03 6.86 18.43
N ASN A 236 -6.03 6.60 17.58
CA ASN A 236 -5.81 5.30 16.96
C ASN A 236 -4.40 4.75 17.22
N ASP A 237 -4.34 3.52 17.71
CA ASP A 237 -3.17 2.69 17.52
C ASP A 237 -3.20 2.04 16.12
N ARG A 238 -2.12 1.34 15.78
CA ARG A 238 -2.01 0.61 14.50
C ARG A 238 -3.20 -0.31 14.24
N LYS A 239 -3.68 -1.01 15.27
CA LYS A 239 -4.81 -1.94 15.15
C LYS A 239 -6.11 -1.19 14.86
N GLY A 240 -6.36 -0.09 15.56
CA GLY A 240 -7.50 0.80 15.34
C GLY A 240 -7.50 1.35 13.92
N TYR A 241 -6.35 1.81 13.44
CA TYR A 241 -6.21 2.34 12.08
C TYR A 241 -6.43 1.27 11.00
N VAL A 242 -5.89 0.06 11.17
CA VAL A 242 -6.22 -1.06 10.27
C VAL A 242 -7.72 -1.34 10.30
N GLY A 243 -8.37 -1.28 11.48
CA GLY A 243 -9.82 -1.40 11.58
C GLY A 243 -10.58 -0.35 10.76
N MET A 244 -10.12 0.91 10.74
CA MET A 244 -10.69 1.97 9.91
C MET A 244 -10.53 1.68 8.42
N ILE A 245 -9.34 1.26 7.97
CA ILE A 245 -9.09 0.87 6.58
C ILE A 245 -10.09 -0.19 6.10
N TYR A 246 -10.33 -1.24 6.90
CA TYR A 246 -11.32 -2.26 6.55
C TYR A 246 -12.75 -1.71 6.51
N SER A 247 -13.09 -0.79 7.42
CA SER A 247 -14.39 -0.12 7.41
C SER A 247 -14.60 0.72 6.15
N ASP A 248 -13.59 1.48 5.75
CA ASP A 248 -13.65 2.37 4.59
C ASP A 248 -13.56 1.60 3.26
N LEU A 249 -12.90 0.44 3.23
CA LEU A 249 -13.02 -0.51 2.11
C LEU A 249 -14.44 -1.06 1.98
N ASN A 250 -15.10 -1.41 3.08
CA ASN A 250 -16.50 -1.84 3.03
C ASN A 250 -17.43 -0.74 2.55
N GLU A 251 -17.22 0.51 2.97
CA GLU A 251 -17.99 1.64 2.48
C GLU A 251 -17.75 1.89 0.98
N SER A 252 -16.51 1.74 0.52
CA SER A 252 -16.19 1.76 -0.91
C SER A 252 -16.93 0.66 -1.69
N GLY A 253 -17.12 -0.52 -1.06
CA GLY A 253 -17.97 -1.59 -1.58
C GLY A 253 -19.43 -1.15 -1.80
N LYS A 254 -20.01 -0.47 -0.82
CA LYS A 254 -21.38 0.05 -0.90
C LYS A 254 -21.54 1.13 -1.97
N LEU A 255 -20.52 1.97 -2.18
CA LEU A 255 -20.50 2.95 -3.28
C LEU A 255 -20.51 2.28 -4.67
N MET A 256 -20.14 1.00 -4.74
CA MET A 256 -20.31 0.17 -5.94
C MET A 256 -21.66 -0.57 -5.95
N ASN A 257 -22.62 -0.16 -5.11
CA ASN A 257 -23.91 -0.82 -4.86
C ASN A 257 -23.78 -2.27 -4.39
N ASP A 258 -22.64 -2.62 -3.76
CA ASP A 258 -22.28 -4.01 -3.44
C ASP A 258 -22.41 -4.96 -4.66
N ASP A 259 -22.18 -4.44 -5.88
CA ASP A 259 -22.23 -5.21 -7.13
C ASP A 259 -21.17 -6.31 -7.12
N ASP A 260 -21.62 -7.57 -7.12
CA ASP A 260 -20.75 -8.75 -7.04
C ASP A 260 -19.66 -8.77 -8.12
N SER A 261 -19.98 -8.34 -9.34
CA SER A 261 -19.00 -8.31 -10.44
C SER A 261 -17.92 -7.29 -10.17
N LYS A 262 -18.29 -6.08 -9.73
CA LYS A 262 -17.31 -5.02 -9.39
C LYS A 262 -16.47 -5.41 -8.20
N LEU A 263 -17.07 -5.97 -7.15
CA LEU A 263 -16.34 -6.45 -5.98
C LEU A 263 -15.31 -7.52 -6.36
N GLU A 264 -15.68 -8.47 -7.23
CA GLU A 264 -14.75 -9.51 -7.68
C GLU A 264 -13.61 -8.93 -8.54
N GLU A 265 -13.86 -7.91 -9.35
CA GLU A 265 -12.77 -7.22 -10.08
C GLU A 265 -11.72 -6.63 -9.14
N VAL A 266 -12.14 -6.05 -8.01
CA VAL A 266 -11.19 -5.54 -6.99
C VAL A 266 -10.38 -6.69 -6.38
N VAL A 267 -11.01 -7.83 -6.12
CA VAL A 267 -10.36 -9.02 -5.57
C VAL A 267 -9.36 -9.62 -6.55
N GLU A 268 -9.70 -9.69 -7.84
CA GLU A 268 -8.79 -10.15 -8.90
C GLU A 268 -7.58 -9.23 -9.06
N GLU A 269 -7.77 -7.92 -8.92
CA GLU A 269 -6.69 -6.94 -8.93
C GLU A 269 -5.79 -7.06 -7.70
N ALA A 270 -6.33 -7.40 -6.53
CA ALA A 270 -5.53 -7.75 -5.36
C ALA A 270 -4.70 -9.04 -5.60
N ARG A 271 -5.29 -10.09 -6.19
CA ARG A 271 -4.56 -11.32 -6.57
C ARG A 271 -3.45 -11.00 -7.59
N LEU A 272 -3.72 -10.13 -8.56
CA LEU A 272 -2.74 -9.66 -9.54
C LEU A 272 -1.60 -8.88 -8.85
N ALA A 273 -1.93 -7.97 -7.94
CA ALA A 273 -0.96 -7.24 -7.13
C ALA A 273 -0.05 -8.21 -6.34
N PHE A 274 -0.61 -9.26 -5.71
CA PHE A 274 0.22 -10.27 -5.05
C PHE A 274 1.21 -10.96 -5.99
N ARG A 275 0.78 -11.33 -7.20
CA ARG A 275 1.68 -11.95 -8.20
C ARG A 275 2.81 -11.03 -8.63
N HIS A 276 2.51 -9.75 -8.89
CA HIS A 276 3.54 -8.78 -9.23
C HIS A 276 4.51 -8.52 -8.08
N ASN A 277 4.00 -8.45 -6.86
CA ASN A 277 4.84 -8.35 -5.67
C ASN A 277 5.77 -9.55 -5.53
N ILE A 278 5.30 -10.78 -5.75
CA ILE A 278 6.15 -11.98 -5.77
C ILE A 278 7.24 -11.85 -6.83
N ALA A 279 6.93 -11.34 -8.02
CA ALA A 279 7.92 -11.13 -9.08
C ALA A 279 9.00 -10.10 -8.70
N VAL A 280 8.61 -8.97 -8.09
CA VAL A 280 9.55 -7.92 -7.64
C VAL A 280 10.41 -8.39 -6.46
N TYR A 281 9.84 -9.09 -5.48
CA TYR A 281 10.61 -9.65 -4.36
C TYR A 281 11.47 -10.84 -4.79
N GLY A 282 11.05 -11.52 -5.85
CA GLY A 282 11.66 -12.70 -6.46
C GLY A 282 12.95 -12.45 -7.26
N GLU A 283 13.38 -11.20 -7.40
CA GLU A 283 14.49 -10.87 -8.31
C GLU A 283 15.83 -11.48 -7.88
N GLU A 284 16.55 -12.05 -8.85
CA GLU A 284 17.81 -12.75 -8.60
C GLU A 284 19.01 -11.80 -8.40
N PRO A 285 20.06 -12.21 -7.66
CA PRO A 285 20.22 -13.50 -6.99
C PRO A 285 19.54 -13.55 -5.60
N ILE A 286 18.32 -14.08 -5.49
CA ILE A 286 17.49 -13.99 -4.27
C ILE A 286 18.07 -14.85 -3.17
N ILE A 287 18.45 -16.10 -3.47
CA ILE A 287 18.94 -17.05 -2.47
C ILE A 287 20.26 -16.57 -1.86
N LEU A 288 21.22 -16.22 -2.73
CA LEU A 288 22.54 -15.78 -2.29
C LEU A 288 22.45 -14.47 -1.50
N ASP A 289 21.66 -13.50 -1.97
CA ASP A 289 21.51 -12.23 -1.28
C ASP A 289 20.72 -12.38 0.01
N SER A 290 19.75 -13.30 0.10
CA SER A 290 19.05 -13.60 1.36
C SER A 290 20.02 -14.07 2.46
N PHE A 291 20.96 -14.96 2.11
CA PHE A 291 22.00 -15.40 3.06
C PHE A 291 22.91 -14.24 3.47
N ARG A 292 23.28 -13.36 2.52
CA ARG A 292 24.08 -12.17 2.80
C ARG A 292 23.33 -11.20 3.72
N GLY A 293 22.04 -10.96 3.49
CA GLY A 293 21.21 -10.10 4.32
C GLY A 293 21.08 -10.60 5.75
N LEU A 294 20.87 -11.90 5.94
CA LEU A 294 20.85 -12.51 7.27
C LEU A 294 22.21 -12.32 8.00
N LYS A 295 23.32 -12.44 7.27
CA LYS A 295 24.66 -12.18 7.82
C LYS A 295 24.83 -10.69 8.18
N SER A 296 24.38 -9.77 7.33
CA SER A 296 24.44 -8.33 7.56
C SER A 296 23.63 -7.93 8.79
N MET A 297 22.41 -8.44 8.95
CA MET A 297 21.58 -8.25 10.15
C MET A 297 22.28 -8.72 11.42
N ALA A 298 22.82 -9.94 11.42
CA ALA A 298 23.50 -10.49 12.59
C ALA A 298 24.73 -9.65 12.95
N SER A 299 25.54 -9.29 11.96
CA SER A 299 26.70 -8.41 12.12
C SER A 299 26.29 -7.05 12.71
N GLY A 300 25.28 -6.39 12.15
CA GLY A 300 24.76 -5.12 12.63
C GLY A 300 24.39 -5.15 14.12
N TYR A 301 23.71 -6.20 14.57
CA TYR A 301 23.33 -6.35 15.98
C TYR A 301 24.53 -6.54 16.92
N PHE A 302 25.59 -7.23 16.48
CA PHE A 302 26.80 -7.43 17.28
C PHE A 302 27.61 -6.14 17.46
N PHE A 303 27.62 -5.24 16.47
CA PHE A 303 28.39 -3.98 16.53
C PHE A 303 27.60 -2.80 17.11
N HIS A 304 26.31 -2.97 17.41
CA HIS A 304 25.44 -1.96 18.00
C HIS A 304 25.11 -2.21 19.48
N LYS A 305 25.73 -3.25 20.09
CA LYS A 305 25.81 -3.46 21.54
C LYS A 305 27.13 -2.94 22.07
#